data_AF-A0A1Y6D1C2-F1
#
_entry.id   AF-A0A1Y6D1C2-F1
#
_cell.length_a   1.000
_cell.length_b   1.000
_cell.length_c   1.000
_cell.angle_alpha   90.00
_cell.angle_beta   90.00
_cell.angle_gamma   90.00
#
_symmetry.space_group_name_H-M   'P 1'
#
loop_
_entity.id
_entity.type
_entity.pdbx_description
1 polymer ?
#
loop_
_entity_poly.entity_id
_entity_poly.type
_entity_poly.pdbx_seq_one_letter_code
_entity_poly.pdbx_strand_id
1 'polypeptide(L)'
;MVDLKKLLILKDKLIKSKDFKEPCDYFLGHFAERPEFMRMGEPVDGEFMRPIVVELGNALLKRRPSEVRLTMTEIAEYHFLHGACLIDGKPANLIYFRDIDMGILSLLHEDAQGVVMARFSCVYKPPQPPRALH
;
A
#
# COMPACT_ATOMS: atom_id res chain seq x y z
N MET A 1 13.08 -9.59 -19.40
CA MET A 1 12.82 -8.16 -19.14
C MET A 1 11.42 -8.04 -18.57
N VAL A 2 11.24 -7.37 -17.43
CA VAL A 2 9.91 -7.12 -16.86
C VAL A 2 9.21 -6.05 -17.68
N ASP A 3 7.95 -6.28 -18.04
CA ASP A 3 7.14 -5.34 -18.81
C ASP A 3 6.36 -4.44 -17.86
N LEU A 4 6.85 -3.21 -17.66
CA LEU A 4 6.25 -2.24 -16.75
C LEU A 4 4.86 -1.76 -17.19
N LYS A 5 4.44 -1.96 -18.45
CA LYS A 5 3.07 -1.64 -18.88
C LYS A 5 2.02 -2.45 -18.11
N LYS A 6 2.41 -3.58 -17.52
CA LYS A 6 1.56 -4.36 -16.60
C LYS A 6 1.17 -3.59 -15.34
N LEU A 7 1.88 -2.53 -14.96
CA LEU A 7 1.48 -1.65 -13.87
C LEU A 7 0.17 -0.91 -14.19
N LEU A 8 -0.11 -0.63 -15.46
CA LEU A 8 -1.39 -0.05 -15.89
C LEU A 8 -2.53 -1.05 -15.69
N ILE A 9 -2.28 -2.34 -15.93
CA ILE A 9 -3.25 -3.42 -15.68
C ILE A 9 -3.47 -3.59 -14.18
N LEU A 10 -2.40 -3.57 -13.38
CA LEU A 10 -2.50 -3.61 -11.93
C LEU A 10 -3.33 -2.43 -11.39
N LYS A 11 -3.09 -1.21 -11.91
CA LYS A 11 -3.88 -0.02 -11.57
C LYS A 11 -5.36 -0.21 -11.89
N ASP A 12 -5.68 -0.73 -13.08
CA ASP A 12 -7.06 -1.01 -13.48
C ASP A 12 -7.74 -2.03 -12.56
N LYS A 13 -7.03 -3.10 -12.19
CA LYS A 13 -7.50 -4.11 -11.23
C LYS A 13 -7.74 -3.52 -9.85
N LEU A 14 -6.83 -2.67 -9.38
CA LEU A 14 -6.98 -1.99 -8.10
C LEU A 14 -8.26 -1.13 -8.06
N ILE A 15 -8.55 -0.41 -9.14
CA ILE A 15 -9.74 0.45 -9.25
C ILE A 15 -11.02 -0.39 -9.34
N LYS A 16 -11.06 -1.37 -10.24
CA LYS A 16 -12.31 -2.00 -10.68
C LYS A 16 -12.66 -3.30 -9.97
N SER A 17 -11.67 -4.02 -9.46
CA SER A 17 -11.93 -5.35 -8.92
C SER A 17 -12.82 -5.28 -7.68
N LYS A 18 -13.73 -6.25 -7.58
CA LYS A 18 -14.54 -6.50 -6.38
C LYS A 18 -13.84 -7.49 -5.44
N ASP A 19 -12.91 -8.28 -5.96
CA ASP A 19 -12.09 -9.21 -5.20
C ASP A 19 -10.75 -8.54 -4.88
N PHE A 20 -10.51 -8.27 -3.61
CA PHE A 20 -9.28 -7.61 -3.15
C PHE A 20 -8.03 -8.47 -3.37
N LYS A 21 -8.20 -9.79 -3.51
CA LYS A 21 -7.09 -10.69 -3.82
C LYS A 21 -6.57 -10.51 -5.26
N GLU A 22 -7.43 -10.13 -6.19
CA GLU A 22 -7.08 -10.02 -7.61
C GLU A 22 -5.89 -9.08 -7.90
N PRO A 23 -5.87 -7.81 -7.42
CA PRO A 23 -4.70 -6.95 -7.61
C PRO A 23 -3.45 -7.46 -6.88
N CYS A 24 -3.61 -8.06 -5.69
CA CYS A 24 -2.48 -8.60 -4.91
C CYS A 24 -1.83 -9.80 -5.63
N ASP A 25 -2.63 -10.78 -6.06
CA ASP A 25 -2.15 -11.93 -6.83
C ASP A 25 -1.50 -11.51 -8.14
N TYR A 26 -2.11 -10.56 -8.84
CA TYR A 26 -1.55 -10.04 -10.08
C TYR A 26 -0.17 -9.41 -9.83
N PHE A 27 -0.04 -8.62 -8.76
CA PHE A 27 1.23 -8.05 -8.38
C PHE A 27 2.27 -9.13 -8.05
N LEU A 28 1.88 -10.12 -7.24
CA LEU A 28 2.77 -11.21 -6.84
C LEU A 28 3.23 -12.07 -8.02
N GLY A 29 2.34 -12.43 -8.95
CA GLY A 29 2.66 -13.27 -10.10
C GLY A 29 3.48 -12.57 -11.20
N HIS A 30 3.35 -11.24 -11.34
CA HIS A 30 3.99 -10.48 -12.41
C HIS A 30 5.24 -9.70 -11.97
N PHE A 31 5.36 -9.34 -10.69
CA PHE A 31 6.39 -8.41 -10.23
C PHE A 31 7.13 -8.87 -8.99
N ALA A 32 6.42 -9.36 -7.97
CA ALA A 32 7.06 -9.72 -6.71
C ALA A 32 8.16 -10.76 -6.93
N GLU A 33 9.24 -10.63 -6.16
CA GLU A 33 10.42 -11.49 -6.19
C GLU A 33 11.24 -11.46 -7.49
N ARG A 34 10.86 -10.68 -8.50
CA ARG A 34 11.66 -10.51 -9.72
C ARG A 34 12.78 -9.50 -9.45
N PRO A 35 14.07 -9.91 -9.44
CA PRO A 35 15.17 -9.01 -9.13
C PRO A 35 15.26 -7.84 -10.11
N GLU A 36 14.85 -8.05 -11.37
CA GLU A 36 14.79 -6.98 -12.36
C GLU A 36 13.80 -5.89 -11.95
N PHE A 37 12.62 -6.27 -11.46
CA PHE A 37 11.60 -5.31 -11.06
C PHE A 37 12.06 -4.49 -9.85
N MET A 38 12.66 -5.15 -8.85
CA MET A 38 13.20 -4.47 -7.66
C MET A 38 14.30 -3.45 -7.97
N ARG A 39 15.00 -3.62 -9.10
CA ARG A 39 16.03 -2.67 -9.58
C ARG A 39 15.48 -1.53 -10.42
N MET A 40 14.20 -1.57 -10.81
CA MET A 40 13.58 -0.55 -11.67
C MET A 40 12.95 0.60 -10.88
N GLY A 41 12.83 0.46 -9.56
CA GLY A 41 12.35 1.52 -8.69
C GLY A 41 13.44 2.03 -7.76
N GLU A 42 13.23 3.23 -7.25
CA GLU A 42 14.13 3.88 -6.29
C GLU A 42 13.58 3.69 -4.87
N PRO A 43 14.44 3.41 -3.86
CA PRO A 43 14.04 3.47 -2.46
C PRO A 43 13.52 4.86 -2.12
N VAL A 44 12.38 4.94 -1.44
CA VAL A 44 11.81 6.22 -1.00
C VAL A 44 11.47 6.21 0.47
N ASP A 45 11.50 7.40 1.07
CA ASP A 45 10.99 7.59 2.41
C ASP A 45 9.47 7.35 2.43
N GLY A 46 9.08 6.29 3.13
CA GLY A 46 7.69 5.89 3.31
C GLY A 46 6.94 6.68 4.38
N GLU A 47 7.55 7.67 5.05
CA GLU A 47 6.93 8.39 6.17
C GLU A 47 5.57 9.01 5.82
N PHE A 48 5.35 9.48 4.59
CA PHE A 48 4.05 10.01 4.18
C PHE A 48 2.93 8.93 4.18
N MET A 49 3.29 7.65 4.04
CA MET A 49 2.36 6.52 4.13
C MET A 49 2.14 6.04 5.57
N ARG A 50 3.00 6.44 6.52
CA ARG A 50 2.90 5.97 7.92
C ARG A 50 1.53 6.24 8.54
N PRO A 51 0.94 7.45 8.47
CA PRO A 51 -0.39 7.69 9.04
C PRO A 51 -1.45 6.78 8.41
N ILE A 52 -1.37 6.55 7.11
CA ILE A 52 -2.29 5.69 6.37
C ILE A 52 -2.17 4.24 6.86
N VAL A 53 -0.94 3.73 6.98
CA VAL A 53 -0.69 2.35 7.45
C VAL A 53 -1.12 2.17 8.91
N VAL A 54 -0.95 3.19 9.77
CA VAL A 54 -1.47 3.16 11.15
C VAL A 54 -3.00 3.05 11.18
N GLU A 55 -3.69 3.83 10.36
CA GLU A 55 -5.16 3.77 10.28
C GLU A 55 -5.66 2.45 9.69
N LEU A 56 -4.98 1.92 8.66
CA LEU A 56 -5.28 0.61 8.10
C LEU A 56 -5.05 -0.51 9.13
N GLY A 57 -3.95 -0.45 9.86
CA GLY A 57 -3.66 -1.38 10.95
C GLY A 57 -4.74 -1.32 12.04
N ASN A 58 -5.20 -0.12 12.41
CA ASN A 58 -6.30 0.06 13.35
C ASN A 58 -7.61 -0.58 12.84
N ALA A 59 -7.94 -0.37 11.57
CA ALA A 59 -9.15 -0.91 10.96
C ALA A 59 -9.11 -2.45 10.84
N LEU A 60 -7.95 -3.02 10.50
CA LEU A 60 -7.75 -4.45 10.27
C LEU A 60 -7.57 -5.23 11.57
N LEU A 61 -6.77 -4.72 12.52
CA LEU A 61 -6.47 -5.38 13.80
C LEU A 61 -7.47 -5.02 14.91
N LYS A 62 -8.42 -4.10 14.66
CA LYS A 62 -9.36 -3.56 15.66
C LYS A 62 -8.68 -2.91 16.88
N ARG A 63 -7.43 -2.47 16.70
CA ARG A 63 -6.63 -1.74 17.70
C ARG A 63 -5.55 -0.93 17.00
N ARG A 64 -5.22 0.24 17.55
CA ARG A 64 -4.15 1.08 17.00
C ARG A 64 -2.80 0.35 17.11
N PRO A 65 -2.04 0.22 16.01
CA PRO A 65 -0.69 -0.33 16.07
C PRO A 65 0.22 0.54 16.94
N SER A 66 1.09 -0.12 17.69
CA SER A 66 2.13 0.53 18.50
C SER A 66 3.40 0.80 17.69
N GLU A 67 3.69 -0.04 16.71
CA GLU A 67 4.84 0.05 15.84
C GLU A 67 4.44 -0.15 14.38
N VAL A 68 4.97 0.72 13.50
CA VAL A 68 4.90 0.56 12.06
C VAL A 68 6.30 0.77 11.48
N ARG A 69 6.75 -0.12 10.60
CA ARG A 69 7.97 0.07 9.80
C ARG A 69 7.63 -0.09 8.32
N LEU A 70 8.23 0.74 7.49
CA LEU A 70 7.94 0.81 6.06
C LEU A 70 9.25 0.74 5.28
N THR A 71 9.28 -0.12 4.26
CA THR A 71 10.35 -0.18 3.27
C THR A 71 9.71 -0.04 1.91
N MET A 72 9.81 1.15 1.32
CA MET A 72 9.06 1.53 0.12
C MET A 72 10.00 1.74 -1.07
N THR A 73 9.48 1.36 -2.24
CA THR A 73 10.12 1.56 -3.55
C THR A 73 9.13 2.29 -4.45
N GLU A 74 9.61 3.28 -5.19
CA GLU A 74 8.83 4.06 -6.13
C GLU A 74 9.32 3.85 -7.57
N ILE A 75 8.35 3.65 -8.48
CA ILE A 75 8.57 3.71 -9.93
C ILE A 75 7.84 4.95 -10.42
N ALA A 76 8.57 6.07 -10.46
CA ALA A 76 8.01 7.41 -10.66
C ALA A 76 7.22 7.55 -11.98
N GLU A 77 7.69 6.94 -13.07
CA GLU A 77 7.02 6.96 -14.38
C GLU A 77 5.58 6.42 -14.33
N TYR A 78 5.29 5.51 -13.40
CA TYR A 78 3.99 4.89 -13.23
C TYR A 78 3.24 5.39 -11.99
N HIS A 79 3.76 6.42 -11.32
CA HIS A 79 3.24 6.93 -10.04
C HIS A 79 3.01 5.83 -9.00
N PHE A 80 3.84 4.79 -9.07
CA PHE A 80 3.61 3.52 -8.39
C PHE A 80 4.55 3.38 -7.20
N LEU A 81 3.97 3.07 -6.05
CA LEU A 81 4.68 2.69 -4.85
C LEU A 81 4.31 1.29 -4.42
N HIS A 82 5.31 0.54 -4.01
CA HIS A 82 5.10 -0.71 -3.32
C HIS A 82 6.12 -0.90 -2.23
N GLY A 83 5.82 -1.78 -1.28
CA GLY A 83 6.77 -2.02 -0.21
C GLY A 83 6.29 -3.01 0.83
N ALA A 84 7.27 -3.51 1.58
CA ALA A 84 7.02 -4.30 2.78
C ALA A 84 6.72 -3.36 3.95
N CYS A 85 5.76 -3.76 4.77
CA CYS A 85 5.38 -3.11 6.00
C CYS A 85 5.51 -4.12 7.15
N LEU A 86 5.88 -3.65 8.32
CA LEU A 86 5.70 -4.38 9.57
C LEU A 86 4.72 -3.60 10.44
N ILE A 87 3.64 -4.23 10.86
CA ILE A 87 2.62 -3.64 11.74
C ILE A 87 2.59 -4.47 13.02
N ASP A 88 3.15 -3.94 14.12
CA ASP A 88 3.39 -4.69 15.37
C ASP A 88 4.05 -6.06 15.11
N GLY A 89 5.14 -6.05 14.33
CA GLY A 89 5.87 -7.25 13.93
C GLY A 89 5.18 -8.15 12.90
N LYS A 90 3.94 -7.86 12.49
CA LYS A 90 3.22 -8.63 11.48
C LYS A 90 3.59 -8.19 10.07
N PRO A 91 4.01 -9.11 9.18
CA PRO A 91 4.30 -8.79 7.79
C PRO A 91 3.07 -8.28 7.04
N ALA A 92 3.26 -7.21 6.29
CA ALA A 92 2.28 -6.69 5.36
C ALA A 92 2.94 -6.22 4.07
N ASN A 93 2.18 -6.20 2.98
CA ASN A 93 2.56 -5.61 1.72
C ASN A 93 1.62 -4.46 1.39
N LEU A 94 2.20 -3.39 0.84
CA LEU A 94 1.50 -2.19 0.42
C LEU A 94 1.72 -1.96 -1.07
N ILE A 95 0.64 -1.67 -1.78
CA ILE A 95 0.60 -1.28 -3.19
C ILE A 95 -0.18 0.04 -3.24
N TYR A 96 0.37 1.07 -3.88
CA TYR A 96 -0.26 2.39 -3.94
C TYR A 96 0.07 3.11 -5.24
N PHE A 97 -0.92 3.78 -5.82
CA PHE A 97 -0.78 4.62 -6.99
C PHE A 97 -1.10 6.07 -6.61
N ARG A 98 -0.09 6.96 -6.70
CA ARG A 98 -0.23 8.38 -6.33
C ARG A 98 -1.19 9.12 -7.25
N ASP A 99 -1.22 8.80 -8.53
CA ASP A 99 -2.02 9.52 -9.54
C ASP A 99 -3.54 9.33 -9.37
N ILE A 100 -3.94 8.29 -8.64
CA ILE A 100 -5.35 8.00 -8.33
C ILE A 100 -5.64 8.01 -6.83
N ASP A 101 -4.65 8.33 -6.00
CA ASP A 101 -4.74 8.29 -4.53
C ASP A 101 -5.32 6.99 -3.96
N MET A 102 -5.00 5.84 -4.57
CA MET A 102 -5.55 4.55 -4.16
C MET A 102 -4.48 3.51 -3.92
N GLY A 103 -4.74 2.65 -2.94
CA GLY A 103 -3.86 1.54 -2.63
C GLY A 103 -4.58 0.35 -2.05
N ILE A 104 -3.83 -0.72 -1.86
CA ILE A 104 -4.24 -1.91 -1.15
C ILE A 104 -3.13 -2.37 -0.21
N LEU A 105 -3.53 -2.75 1.00
CA LEU A 105 -2.66 -3.35 2.00
C LEU A 105 -3.10 -4.79 2.26
N SER A 106 -2.14 -5.71 2.25
CA SER A 106 -2.33 -7.11 2.60
C SER A 106 -1.54 -7.39 3.87
N LEU A 107 -2.19 -7.81 4.95
CA LEU A 107 -1.60 -8.04 6.27
C LEU A 107 -1.75 -9.50 6.66
N LEU A 108 -0.65 -10.13 7.05
CA LEU A 108 -0.69 -11.46 7.66
C LEU A 108 -1.30 -11.35 9.06
N HIS A 109 -2.43 -12.02 9.28
CA HIS A 109 -3.16 -11.95 10.54
C HIS A 109 -3.36 -13.37 11.10
N GLU A 110 -2.71 -13.65 12.21
CA GLU A 110 -2.68 -14.99 12.84
C GLU A 110 -4.09 -15.46 13.24
N ASP A 111 -4.88 -14.60 13.89
CA ASP A 111 -6.26 -14.95 14.29
C ASP A 111 -7.22 -15.19 13.11
N ALA A 112 -6.88 -14.69 11.91
CA ALA A 112 -7.69 -14.87 10.71
C ALA A 112 -7.32 -16.13 9.91
N GLN A 113 -6.31 -16.90 10.38
CA GLN A 113 -5.71 -18.03 9.64
C GLN A 113 -5.37 -17.66 8.18
N GLY A 114 -4.93 -16.43 7.93
CA GLY A 114 -4.73 -15.95 6.57
C GLY A 114 -4.31 -14.49 6.44
N VAL A 115 -4.54 -13.94 5.25
CA VAL A 115 -4.22 -12.56 4.91
C VAL A 115 -5.51 -11.74 4.93
N VAL A 116 -5.52 -10.68 5.73
CA VAL A 116 -6.59 -9.67 5.68
C VAL A 116 -6.17 -8.55 4.74
N MET A 117 -7.10 -8.06 3.93
CA MET A 117 -6.81 -7.07 2.90
C MET A 117 -7.70 -5.85 3.06
N ALA A 118 -7.12 -4.66 2.85
CA ALA A 118 -7.86 -3.41 2.83
C ALA A 118 -7.46 -2.60 1.59
N ARG A 119 -8.43 -2.34 0.71
CA ARG A 119 -8.32 -1.30 -0.31
C ARG A 119 -8.70 0.05 0.28
N PHE A 120 -7.93 1.08 -0.02
CA PHE A 120 -8.13 2.41 0.52
C PHE A 120 -7.96 3.49 -0.55
N SER A 121 -8.55 4.65 -0.27
CA SER A 121 -8.29 5.88 -0.97
C SER A 121 -7.84 6.96 0.01
N CYS A 122 -6.96 7.83 -0.44
CA CYS A 122 -6.51 9.00 0.28
C CYS A 122 -7.28 10.21 -0.21
N VAL A 123 -7.74 11.05 0.71
CA VAL A 123 -8.32 12.35 0.37
C VAL A 123 -7.48 13.39 1.07
N TYR A 124 -6.80 14.23 0.31
CA TYR A 124 -6.11 15.38 0.88
C TYR A 124 -7.12 16.29 1.57
N LYS A 125 -6.94 16.47 2.88
CA LYS A 125 -7.63 17.53 3.63
C LYS A 125 -6.60 18.61 3.93
N PRO A 126 -6.74 19.82 3.38
CA PRO A 126 -5.88 20.94 3.77
C PRO A 126 -6.00 21.17 5.27
N PRO A 127 -4.92 21.63 5.94
CA PRO A 127 -4.96 21.95 7.36
C PRO A 127 -6.10 22.95 7.62
N GLN A 128 -6.97 22.63 8.58
CA GLN A 128 -7.99 23.58 9.01
C GLN A 128 -7.30 24.74 9.75
N PRO A 129 -7.64 26.00 9.44
CA PRO A 129 -7.16 27.11 10.25
C PRO A 129 -7.58 26.90 11.70
N PRO A 130 -6.76 27.32 12.68
CA PRO A 130 -7.10 27.19 14.09
C PRO A 130 -8.47 27.83 14.34
N ARG A 131 -9.36 27.11 15.05
CA ARG A 131 -10.65 27.66 15.47
C ARG A 131 -10.39 28.95 16.23
N ALA A 132 -10.95 30.06 15.75
CA ALA A 132 -10.98 31.29 16.51
C ALA A 132 -11.69 31.00 17.84
N LEU A 133 -11.01 31.29 18.94
CA LEU A 133 -11.62 31.32 20.26
C LEU A 133 -12.61 32.49 20.25
N HIS A 134 -13.91 32.18 20.32
CA HIS A 134 -14.97 33.15 20.60
C HIS A 134 -15.26 33.19 22.09
#